data_AF-A0A945FK99-F1
#
_entry.id   AF-A0A945FK99-F1
#
_cell.length_a   1.000
_cell.length_b   1.000
_cell.length_c   1.000
_cell.angle_alpha   90.00
_cell.angle_beta   90.00
_cell.angle_gamma   90.00
#
_symmetry.space_group_name_H-M   'P 1'
#
loop_
_entity.id
_entity.type
_entity.pdbx_description
1 polymer ?
#
loop_
_entity_poly.entity_id
_entity_poly.type
_entity_poly.pdbx_seq_one_letter_code
_entity_poly.pdbx_strand_id
1 'polypeptide(L)'
;MSIQIDTPMAPPQWALLERQLLKSQSDACAAFFDHYFDERGYLLCVPRWGGDDGPDDGAENVLNWTMLHALGGDDSVLELYKRGWEGHLRQYTEAKTTVVPMAREGMYYKEFTVMFDWFHNGEGLSAFNLQGLSDPHDQSMQVRARRYAGFYMNEDPQAPNYDPEHKIIRSCFNGSRGPLLRKATGLDWAGDPIEIEGRFRLGHGERSYEEMVDHFKDYTDVVGDNPMNLASTILALNAYMLNHEDKYKAWALEYIDAWCDRTAENGGIIPTNIGLDGTIGGECGGRWYGGIYGWGFTVTVPQSGELAHRTYSHRRAINGFGVGLLFTGDQKYVDTWRGVIDHINSNAREIDGETKWPNAYGDYFGEEDWYDWQDKPFDSGAKEVWYWSMKPEDAKRIATDPWVRYLEGDNPDYPVTALQSSLGRVRNDMERMANDTCSPDTRLSDDMNGINPAKIDTLNQLMLGGLPTGRVGSPLYCHVRYFDPEKRRAGIPEDVAALVENISDDEVTLTLVNVNPVDARTVIVQGGAYAEHEIVKAYLDDQVMEVSDSKCSVRLAPGCGAQLKLSLKRFANQPVLEFPW
;
A
#
# COMPACT_ATOMS: atom_id res chain seq x y z
N MET A 1 -30.10 7.00 -9.65
CA MET A 1 -30.26 7.81 -10.88
C MET A 1 -29.52 7.15 -12.05
N SER A 2 -29.97 7.30 -13.31
CA SER A 2 -29.24 6.83 -14.50
C SER A 2 -29.03 7.97 -15.51
N ILE A 3 -27.77 8.28 -15.79
CA ILE A 3 -27.31 9.21 -16.83
C ILE A 3 -27.29 8.46 -18.17
N GLN A 4 -27.77 9.06 -19.25
CA GLN A 4 -27.71 8.47 -20.60
C GLN A 4 -26.66 9.21 -21.43
N ILE A 5 -25.77 8.47 -22.08
CA ILE A 5 -24.80 9.00 -23.03
C ILE A 5 -25.08 8.33 -24.38
N ASP A 6 -25.59 9.11 -25.33
CA ASP A 6 -25.90 8.70 -26.70
C ASP A 6 -25.12 9.49 -27.76
N THR A 7 -24.19 10.36 -27.34
CA THR A 7 -23.26 11.08 -28.21
C THR A 7 -22.23 10.11 -28.81
N PRO A 8 -22.18 9.93 -30.14
CA PRO A 8 -21.18 9.08 -30.78
C PRO A 8 -19.76 9.58 -30.51
N MET A 9 -18.86 8.65 -30.16
CA MET A 9 -17.46 8.95 -29.93
C MET A 9 -16.61 7.84 -30.55
N ALA A 10 -15.78 8.20 -31.53
CA ALA A 10 -14.76 7.28 -32.03
C ALA A 10 -13.81 6.93 -30.85
N PRO A 11 -13.52 5.64 -30.58
CA PRO A 11 -12.67 5.26 -29.45
C PRO A 11 -11.34 6.01 -29.46
N PRO A 12 -11.06 6.84 -28.43
CA PRO A 12 -9.76 7.49 -28.31
C PRO A 12 -8.64 6.46 -28.17
N GLN A 13 -7.42 6.83 -28.54
CA GLN A 13 -6.27 5.93 -28.45
C GLN A 13 -6.05 5.37 -27.03
N TRP A 14 -6.18 6.22 -26.01
CA TRP A 14 -6.02 5.81 -24.61
C TRP A 14 -7.05 4.74 -24.20
N ALA A 15 -8.28 4.83 -24.69
CA ALA A 15 -9.35 3.89 -24.34
C ALA A 15 -9.03 2.47 -24.82
N LEU A 16 -8.51 2.36 -26.05
CA LEU A 16 -8.08 1.07 -26.60
C LEU A 16 -6.85 0.51 -25.86
N LEU A 17 -5.89 1.38 -25.50
CA LEU A 17 -4.70 0.98 -24.74
C LEU A 17 -5.05 0.52 -23.32
N GLU A 18 -5.98 1.19 -22.65
CA GLU A 18 -6.47 0.82 -21.32
C GLU A 18 -7.12 -0.57 -21.33
N ARG A 19 -8.06 -0.81 -22.27
CA ARG A 19 -8.67 -2.13 -22.44
C ARG A 19 -7.64 -3.21 -22.74
N GLN A 20 -6.68 -2.91 -23.62
CA GLN A 20 -5.60 -3.84 -23.94
C GLN A 20 -4.69 -4.10 -22.72
N LEU A 21 -4.42 -3.10 -21.88
CA LEU A 21 -3.59 -3.25 -20.69
C LEU A 21 -4.26 -4.11 -19.62
N LEU A 22 -5.56 -3.89 -19.35
CA LEU A 22 -6.35 -4.76 -18.46
C LEU A 22 -6.30 -6.23 -18.91
N LYS A 23 -6.52 -6.46 -20.21
CA LYS A 23 -6.45 -7.80 -20.80
C LYS A 23 -5.04 -8.41 -20.71
N SER A 24 -4.03 -7.69 -21.16
CA SER A 24 -2.65 -8.21 -21.24
C SER A 24 -2.11 -8.57 -19.87
N GLN A 25 -2.41 -7.77 -18.84
CA GLN A 25 -2.03 -8.09 -17.47
C GLN A 25 -2.77 -9.30 -16.93
N SER A 26 -4.06 -9.45 -17.24
CA SER A 26 -4.85 -10.62 -16.81
C SER A 26 -4.28 -11.91 -17.42
N ASP A 27 -4.00 -11.92 -18.73
CA ASP A 27 -3.37 -13.05 -19.42
C ASP A 27 -1.96 -13.34 -18.84
N ALA A 28 -1.19 -12.29 -18.54
CA ALA A 28 0.13 -12.41 -17.93
C ALA A 28 0.09 -12.94 -16.49
N CYS A 29 -0.91 -12.57 -15.68
CA CYS A 29 -1.13 -13.15 -14.35
C CYS A 29 -1.35 -14.66 -14.43
N ALA A 30 -2.16 -15.12 -15.39
CA ALA A 30 -2.38 -16.55 -15.59
C ALA A 30 -1.09 -17.30 -15.97
N ALA A 31 -0.30 -16.75 -16.90
CA ALA A 31 0.98 -17.34 -17.29
C ALA A 31 2.01 -17.33 -16.14
N PHE A 32 2.05 -16.24 -15.36
CA PHE A 32 2.90 -16.13 -14.17
C PHE A 32 2.53 -17.16 -13.11
N PHE A 33 1.23 -17.33 -12.85
CA PHE A 33 0.76 -18.31 -11.89
C PHE A 33 1.14 -19.74 -12.29
N ASP A 34 0.92 -20.10 -13.56
CA ASP A 34 1.27 -21.42 -14.11
C ASP A 34 2.77 -21.73 -14.00
N HIS A 35 3.62 -20.71 -14.10
CA HIS A 35 5.08 -20.86 -14.02
C HIS A 35 5.61 -20.95 -12.58
N TYR A 36 5.10 -20.11 -11.67
CA TYR A 36 5.67 -19.92 -10.33
C TYR A 36 4.88 -20.57 -9.20
N PHE A 37 3.73 -21.18 -9.46
CA PHE A 37 2.90 -21.80 -8.42
C PHE A 37 2.52 -23.23 -8.79
N ASP A 38 2.36 -24.07 -7.76
CA ASP A 38 1.86 -25.43 -7.94
C ASP A 38 0.33 -25.53 -7.82
N GLU A 39 -0.20 -26.74 -7.93
CA GLU A 39 -1.64 -26.97 -7.88
C GLU A 39 -2.29 -26.63 -6.52
N ARG A 40 -1.51 -26.57 -5.44
CA ARG A 40 -1.97 -26.19 -4.10
C ARG A 40 -1.95 -24.68 -3.91
N GLY A 41 -1.44 -23.93 -4.89
CA GLY A 41 -1.18 -22.50 -4.79
C GLY A 41 0.11 -22.19 -4.02
N TYR A 42 0.99 -23.18 -3.83
CA TYR A 42 2.28 -22.91 -3.17
C TYR A 42 3.19 -22.24 -4.16
N LEU A 43 3.91 -21.23 -3.68
CA LEU A 43 4.97 -20.61 -4.45
C LEU A 43 6.11 -21.60 -4.63
N LEU A 44 6.60 -21.74 -5.86
CA LEU A 44 7.70 -22.62 -6.23
C LEU A 44 9.06 -21.96 -5.91
N CYS A 45 9.35 -21.85 -4.62
CA CYS A 45 10.61 -21.37 -4.05
C CYS A 45 11.03 -22.23 -2.85
N VAL A 46 12.16 -21.90 -2.24
CA VAL A 46 12.52 -22.38 -0.89
C VAL A 46 11.86 -21.45 0.14
N PRO A 47 10.86 -21.90 0.93
CA PRO A 47 10.22 -21.04 1.91
C PRO A 47 11.16 -20.72 3.06
N ARG A 48 11.29 -19.42 3.38
CA ARG A 48 12.22 -18.93 4.39
C ARG A 48 11.59 -17.90 5.32
N TRP A 49 12.31 -17.64 6.40
CA TRP A 49 12.02 -16.60 7.36
C TRP A 49 13.10 -15.53 7.23
N GLY A 50 12.72 -14.27 7.25
CA GLY A 50 13.64 -13.16 7.40
C GLY A 50 13.17 -11.89 6.70
N GLY A 51 13.94 -10.82 6.83
CA GLY A 51 13.70 -9.54 6.14
C GLY A 51 14.45 -9.38 4.82
N ASP A 52 15.31 -10.33 4.46
CA ASP A 52 15.93 -10.41 3.13
C ASP A 52 15.15 -11.30 2.18
N ASP A 53 14.45 -12.30 2.72
CA ASP A 53 13.69 -13.31 1.99
C ASP A 53 12.73 -14.00 2.99
N GLY A 54 11.45 -13.64 2.86
CA GLY A 54 10.47 -13.92 3.91
C GLY A 54 9.09 -14.35 3.42
N PRO A 55 8.17 -14.54 4.37
CA PRO A 55 6.76 -14.77 4.08
C PRO A 55 6.08 -13.60 3.37
N ASP A 56 6.47 -12.37 3.68
CA ASP A 56 5.95 -11.18 3.01
C ASP A 56 6.31 -11.17 1.52
N ASP A 57 7.58 -11.41 1.17
CA ASP A 57 8.02 -11.56 -0.22
C ASP A 57 7.25 -12.68 -0.96
N GLY A 58 6.96 -13.78 -0.27
CA GLY A 58 6.13 -14.86 -0.82
C GLY A 58 4.73 -14.39 -1.22
N ALA A 59 4.10 -13.57 -0.39
CA ALA A 59 2.78 -13.00 -0.67
C ALA A 59 2.81 -11.90 -1.75
N GLU A 60 3.92 -11.17 -1.91
CA GLU A 60 4.08 -10.13 -2.93
C GLU A 60 4.00 -10.66 -4.37
N ASN A 61 4.16 -11.95 -4.57
CA ASN A 61 3.98 -12.61 -5.86
C ASN A 61 2.55 -12.53 -6.42
N VAL A 62 1.58 -12.18 -5.56
CA VAL A 62 0.19 -11.86 -5.95
C VAL A 62 -0.19 -10.41 -5.61
N LEU A 63 0.81 -9.54 -5.32
CA LEU A 63 0.64 -8.11 -5.12
C LEU A 63 -0.15 -7.49 -6.26
N ASN A 64 -1.11 -6.60 -5.95
CA ASN A 64 -1.96 -5.87 -6.89
C ASN A 64 -2.98 -6.70 -7.69
N TRP A 65 -3.06 -8.01 -7.54
CA TRP A 65 -3.99 -8.84 -8.34
C TRP A 65 -5.45 -8.54 -7.99
N THR A 66 -5.75 -8.33 -6.71
CA THR A 66 -7.06 -7.88 -6.23
C THR A 66 -7.41 -6.49 -6.75
N MET A 67 -6.42 -5.60 -6.92
CA MET A 67 -6.64 -4.28 -7.48
C MET A 67 -6.86 -4.32 -9.00
N LEU A 68 -6.10 -5.14 -9.73
CA LEU A 68 -6.28 -5.35 -11.17
C LEU A 68 -7.69 -5.86 -11.47
N HIS A 69 -8.18 -6.82 -10.69
CA HIS A 69 -9.55 -7.29 -10.79
C HIS A 69 -10.56 -6.17 -10.48
N ALA A 70 -10.36 -5.41 -9.40
CA ALA A 70 -11.23 -4.29 -9.03
C ALA A 70 -11.23 -3.13 -10.03
N LEU A 71 -10.22 -3.03 -10.91
CA LEU A 71 -10.19 -2.09 -12.03
C LEU A 71 -11.00 -2.57 -13.24
N GLY A 72 -11.29 -3.87 -13.34
CA GLY A 72 -11.97 -4.49 -14.48
C GLY A 72 -11.12 -5.52 -15.25
N GLY A 73 -10.04 -6.02 -14.64
CA GLY A 73 -9.34 -7.22 -15.10
C GLY A 73 -10.25 -8.45 -15.06
N ASP A 74 -9.77 -9.56 -15.64
CA ASP A 74 -10.56 -10.79 -15.76
C ASP A 74 -10.84 -11.45 -14.40
N ASP A 75 -11.99 -12.14 -14.27
CA ASP A 75 -12.39 -12.86 -13.04
C ASP A 75 -11.32 -13.90 -12.63
N SER A 76 -10.63 -14.52 -13.59
CA SER A 76 -9.56 -15.49 -13.33
C SER A 76 -8.41 -14.91 -12.49
N VAL A 77 -8.15 -13.59 -12.55
CA VAL A 77 -7.12 -12.96 -11.73
C VAL A 77 -7.46 -13.07 -10.24
N LEU A 78 -8.74 -12.85 -9.88
CA LEU A 78 -9.18 -13.00 -8.49
C LEU A 78 -9.17 -14.46 -8.06
N GLU A 79 -9.59 -15.38 -8.93
CA GLU A 79 -9.58 -16.82 -8.65
C GLU A 79 -8.15 -17.32 -8.35
N LEU A 80 -7.18 -16.94 -9.18
CA LEU A 80 -5.77 -17.30 -9.00
C LEU A 80 -5.16 -16.62 -7.77
N TYR A 81 -5.46 -15.34 -7.52
CA TYR A 81 -5.07 -14.68 -6.27
C TYR A 81 -5.57 -15.46 -5.06
N LYS A 82 -6.85 -15.84 -5.02
CA LYS A 82 -7.41 -16.59 -3.88
C LYS A 82 -6.70 -17.92 -3.70
N ARG A 83 -6.42 -18.65 -4.79
CA ARG A 83 -5.66 -19.90 -4.73
C ARG A 83 -4.24 -19.69 -4.19
N GLY A 84 -3.53 -18.67 -4.70
CA GLY A 84 -2.19 -18.31 -4.25
C GLY A 84 -2.18 -17.86 -2.78
N TRP A 85 -3.15 -17.06 -2.35
CA TRP A 85 -3.28 -16.61 -0.96
C TRP A 85 -3.55 -17.77 0.00
N GLU A 86 -4.49 -18.66 -0.32
CA GLU A 86 -4.71 -19.88 0.50
C GLU A 86 -3.48 -20.81 0.52
N GLY A 87 -2.77 -20.89 -0.62
CA GLY A 87 -1.51 -21.63 -0.72
C GLY A 87 -0.42 -21.03 0.16
N HIS A 88 -0.22 -19.72 0.10
CA HIS A 88 0.70 -18.93 0.91
C HIS A 88 0.47 -19.16 2.42
N LEU A 89 -0.76 -18.98 2.88
CA LEU A 89 -1.12 -19.16 4.29
C LEU A 89 -0.79 -20.58 4.79
N ARG A 90 -1.05 -21.61 3.98
CA ARG A 90 -0.70 -23.00 4.31
C ARG A 90 0.81 -23.24 4.26
N GLN A 91 1.47 -22.81 3.18
CA GLN A 91 2.89 -23.00 2.95
C GLN A 91 3.73 -22.42 4.09
N TYR A 92 3.42 -21.20 4.53
CA TYR A 92 4.16 -20.55 5.62
C TYR A 92 3.66 -20.94 7.03
N THR A 93 2.49 -21.58 7.15
CA THR A 93 2.12 -22.28 8.38
C THR A 93 2.94 -23.58 8.53
N GLU A 94 3.20 -24.28 7.42
CA GLU A 94 4.00 -25.51 7.38
C GLU A 94 5.50 -25.25 7.48
N ALA A 95 5.99 -24.17 6.87
CA ALA A 95 7.38 -23.76 6.91
C ALA A 95 7.80 -23.37 8.33
N LYS A 96 8.94 -23.89 8.76
CA LYS A 96 9.45 -23.76 10.13
C LYS A 96 10.93 -23.45 10.12
N THR A 97 11.33 -22.60 11.04
CA THR A 97 12.74 -22.40 11.36
C THR A 97 13.22 -23.48 12.32
N THR A 98 14.53 -23.68 12.35
CA THR A 98 15.24 -24.58 13.27
C THR A 98 16.00 -23.77 14.30
N VAL A 99 16.68 -22.70 13.88
CA VAL A 99 17.52 -21.88 14.77
C VAL A 99 16.78 -20.65 15.29
N VAL A 100 15.94 -19.99 14.48
CA VAL A 100 15.15 -18.82 14.93
C VAL A 100 13.98 -19.27 15.80
N PRO A 101 13.93 -18.96 17.11
CA PRO A 101 12.88 -19.50 18.00
C PRO A 101 11.45 -19.09 17.62
N MET A 102 11.27 -17.89 17.06
CA MET A 102 9.96 -17.27 16.82
C MET A 102 9.08 -18.05 15.84
N ALA A 103 9.69 -18.71 14.85
CA ALA A 103 9.01 -19.41 13.77
C ALA A 103 9.20 -20.95 13.79
N ARG A 104 9.65 -21.54 14.91
CA ARG A 104 9.86 -23.00 15.03
C ARG A 104 8.58 -23.82 14.95
N GLU A 105 7.45 -23.21 15.29
CA GLU A 105 6.13 -23.85 15.25
C GLU A 105 5.33 -23.51 13.99
N GLY A 106 5.95 -22.81 13.04
CA GLY A 106 5.33 -22.26 11.84
C GLY A 106 5.68 -20.78 11.73
N MET A 107 5.98 -20.30 10.52
CA MET A 107 6.19 -18.87 10.27
C MET A 107 4.87 -18.10 10.37
N TYR A 108 3.75 -18.77 10.07
CA TYR A 108 2.40 -18.27 10.28
C TYR A 108 1.70 -19.05 11.39
N TYR A 109 0.89 -18.34 12.18
CA TYR A 109 0.01 -18.92 13.18
C TYR A 109 -1.34 -18.22 13.11
N LYS A 110 -2.43 -18.99 13.10
CA LYS A 110 -3.80 -18.46 12.91
C LYS A 110 -3.93 -17.59 11.63
N GLU A 111 -3.22 -18.01 10.59
CA GLU A 111 -3.18 -17.37 9.25
C GLU A 111 -2.49 -15.99 9.21
N PHE A 112 -1.70 -15.64 10.22
CA PHE A 112 -0.96 -14.37 10.25
C PHE A 112 0.48 -14.61 10.73
N THR A 113 1.43 -13.78 10.27
CA THR A 113 2.84 -13.85 10.66
C THR A 113 3.00 -13.91 12.18
N VAL A 114 3.85 -14.81 12.68
CA VAL A 114 4.00 -15.00 14.14
C VAL A 114 4.46 -13.75 14.87
N MET A 115 5.50 -13.08 14.37
CA MET A 115 5.97 -11.77 14.83
C MET A 115 6.99 -11.18 13.85
N PHE A 116 6.73 -10.01 13.28
CA PHE A 116 7.69 -9.26 12.46
C PHE A 116 7.30 -7.78 12.41
N ASP A 117 8.05 -6.94 11.72
CA ASP A 117 7.73 -5.51 11.64
C ASP A 117 6.68 -5.16 10.57
N TRP A 118 6.09 -3.98 10.71
CA TRP A 118 5.05 -3.48 9.80
C TRP A 118 5.55 -2.92 8.47
N PHE A 119 6.87 -2.84 8.25
CA PHE A 119 7.40 -2.65 6.90
C PHE A 119 7.00 -3.86 6.07
N HIS A 120 7.43 -5.05 6.50
CA HIS A 120 7.26 -6.32 5.82
C HIS A 120 5.83 -6.88 5.96
N ASN A 121 5.21 -6.81 7.14
CA ASN A 121 3.81 -7.23 7.28
C ASN A 121 2.89 -6.40 6.37
N GLY A 122 3.16 -5.10 6.22
CA GLY A 122 2.42 -4.24 5.30
C GLY A 122 2.59 -4.69 3.84
N GLU A 123 3.80 -5.05 3.45
CA GLU A 123 4.13 -5.55 2.11
C GLU A 123 3.35 -6.82 1.78
N GLY A 124 3.48 -7.86 2.61
CA GLY A 124 2.80 -9.15 2.40
C GLY A 124 1.27 -9.06 2.47
N LEU A 125 0.70 -8.11 3.22
CA LEU A 125 -0.75 -7.93 3.33
C LEU A 125 -1.35 -7.02 2.26
N SER A 126 -0.55 -6.46 1.35
CA SER A 126 -1.03 -5.46 0.37
C SER A 126 -2.20 -5.98 -0.48
N ALA A 127 -2.13 -7.19 -1.00
CA ALA A 127 -3.21 -7.77 -1.81
C ALA A 127 -4.46 -8.10 -0.96
N PHE A 128 -4.26 -8.65 0.24
CA PHE A 128 -5.33 -8.97 1.19
C PHE A 128 -6.10 -7.74 1.62
N ASN A 129 -5.40 -6.65 1.96
CA ASN A 129 -6.01 -5.41 2.42
C ASN A 129 -6.90 -4.75 1.36
N LEU A 130 -6.68 -5.06 0.09
CA LEU A 130 -7.49 -4.57 -1.03
C LEU A 130 -8.50 -5.60 -1.56
N GLN A 131 -8.51 -6.83 -1.03
CA GLN A 131 -9.40 -7.90 -1.50
C GLN A 131 -10.88 -7.50 -1.43
N GLY A 132 -11.27 -6.74 -0.40
CA GLY A 132 -12.65 -6.31 -0.23
C GLY A 132 -13.18 -5.46 -1.38
N LEU A 133 -12.30 -4.74 -2.10
CA LEU A 133 -12.71 -3.97 -3.28
C LEU A 133 -13.20 -4.87 -4.42
N SER A 134 -12.78 -6.14 -4.42
CA SER A 134 -13.09 -7.14 -5.43
C SER A 134 -14.16 -8.14 -5.00
N ASP A 135 -14.11 -8.59 -3.74
CA ASP A 135 -15.08 -9.54 -3.19
C ASP A 135 -15.25 -9.35 -1.67
N PRO A 136 -16.12 -8.43 -1.25
CA PRO A 136 -16.38 -8.17 0.17
C PRO A 136 -17.22 -9.28 0.83
N HIS A 137 -17.77 -10.21 0.05
CA HIS A 137 -18.63 -11.29 0.53
C HIS A 137 -17.86 -12.58 0.80
N ASP A 138 -16.56 -12.60 0.52
CA ASP A 138 -15.68 -13.72 0.83
C ASP A 138 -15.64 -13.99 2.35
N GLN A 139 -16.20 -15.13 2.76
CA GLN A 139 -16.34 -15.48 4.18
C GLN A 139 -15.00 -15.61 4.88
N SER A 140 -13.99 -16.17 4.19
CA SER A 140 -12.65 -16.34 4.75
C SER A 140 -11.99 -14.98 5.00
N MET A 141 -12.14 -14.03 4.07
CA MET A 141 -11.69 -12.65 4.26
C MET A 141 -12.37 -11.99 5.47
N GLN A 142 -13.69 -12.11 5.61
CA GLN A 142 -14.41 -11.51 6.74
C GLN A 142 -13.95 -12.07 8.09
N VAL A 143 -13.75 -13.38 8.18
CA VAL A 143 -13.23 -14.03 9.38
C VAL A 143 -11.79 -13.57 9.67
N ARG A 144 -10.94 -13.49 8.65
CA ARG A 144 -9.54 -13.05 8.78
C ARG A 144 -9.42 -11.59 9.17
N ALA A 145 -10.18 -10.68 8.53
CA ALA A 145 -10.17 -9.26 8.86
C ALA A 145 -10.49 -9.02 10.34
N ARG A 146 -11.53 -9.69 10.86
CA ARG A 146 -11.89 -9.65 12.28
C ARG A 146 -10.77 -10.20 13.17
N ARG A 147 -10.20 -11.35 12.81
CA ARG A 147 -9.14 -12.00 13.59
C ARG A 147 -7.86 -11.17 13.62
N TYR A 148 -7.44 -10.64 12.48
CA TYR A 148 -6.20 -9.88 12.35
C TYR A 148 -6.30 -8.57 13.12
N ALA A 149 -7.43 -7.86 13.02
CA ALA A 149 -7.70 -6.71 13.89
C ALA A 149 -7.70 -7.11 15.39
N GLY A 150 -8.30 -8.26 15.71
CA GLY A 150 -8.34 -8.82 17.07
C GLY A 150 -6.95 -9.05 17.70
N PHE A 151 -5.91 -9.33 16.91
CA PHE A 151 -4.52 -9.42 17.41
C PHE A 151 -3.97 -8.10 17.92
N TYR A 152 -4.51 -6.96 17.48
CA TYR A 152 -4.08 -5.62 17.91
C TYR A 152 -5.08 -4.97 18.88
N MET A 153 -6.24 -5.60 19.08
CA MET A 153 -7.27 -5.14 20.01
C MET A 153 -7.32 -5.96 21.30
N ASN A 154 -6.31 -6.81 21.54
CA ASN A 154 -6.23 -7.76 22.67
C ASN A 154 -7.43 -8.72 22.76
N GLU A 155 -8.09 -9.03 21.65
CA GLU A 155 -9.18 -10.02 21.60
C GLU A 155 -8.64 -11.46 21.63
N ASP A 156 -7.36 -11.64 21.29
CA ASP A 156 -6.65 -12.91 21.41
C ASP A 156 -5.63 -12.86 22.55
N PRO A 157 -5.80 -13.64 23.64
CA PRO A 157 -4.87 -13.63 24.77
C PRO A 157 -3.48 -14.16 24.43
N GLN A 158 -3.29 -14.83 23.28
CA GLN A 158 -1.97 -15.28 22.81
C GLN A 158 -1.23 -14.21 22.00
N ALA A 159 -1.89 -13.09 21.68
CA ALA A 159 -1.31 -11.98 20.93
C ALA A 159 -1.53 -10.65 21.68
N PRO A 160 -0.92 -10.46 22.88
CA PRO A 160 -1.05 -9.23 23.66
C PRO A 160 -0.19 -8.10 23.08
N ASN A 161 -0.44 -7.73 21.82
CA ASN A 161 0.33 -6.75 21.07
C ASN A 161 0.09 -5.32 21.56
N TYR A 162 -1.11 -5.02 22.05
CA TYR A 162 -1.53 -3.66 22.38
C TYR A 162 -1.59 -3.43 23.88
N ASP A 163 -1.22 -2.23 24.30
CA ASP A 163 -1.41 -1.75 25.66
C ASP A 163 -2.44 -0.60 25.64
N PRO A 164 -3.64 -0.79 26.21
CA PRO A 164 -4.67 0.24 26.21
C PRO A 164 -4.42 1.37 27.23
N GLU A 165 -3.55 1.18 28.23
CA GLU A 165 -3.23 2.24 29.19
C GLU A 165 -2.39 3.33 28.53
N HIS A 166 -1.33 2.90 27.85
CA HIS A 166 -0.40 3.80 27.17
C HIS A 166 -0.74 4.01 25.69
N LYS A 167 -1.72 3.29 25.14
CA LYS A 167 -2.13 3.33 23.72
C LYS A 167 -0.95 3.07 22.78
N ILE A 168 -0.26 1.95 23.03
CA ILE A 168 0.93 1.55 22.27
C ILE A 168 0.80 0.13 21.75
N ILE A 169 1.40 -0.13 20.59
CA ILE A 169 1.79 -1.47 20.19
C ILE A 169 3.18 -1.74 20.79
N ARG A 170 3.29 -2.80 21.59
CA ARG A 170 4.37 -2.97 22.58
C ARG A 170 5.75 -3.32 21.99
N SER A 171 5.82 -3.57 20.69
CA SER A 171 7.06 -3.83 19.96
C SER A 171 6.88 -3.53 18.48
N CYS A 172 7.95 -3.12 17.80
CA CYS A 172 8.03 -3.14 16.35
C CYS A 172 7.85 -4.56 15.80
N PHE A 173 8.40 -5.60 16.46
CA PHE A 173 8.16 -7.00 16.14
C PHE A 173 6.91 -7.50 16.85
N ASN A 174 5.81 -7.66 16.11
CA ASN A 174 4.51 -8.06 16.63
C ASN A 174 3.77 -8.95 15.63
N GLY A 175 2.73 -9.65 16.09
CA GLY A 175 1.95 -10.54 15.23
C GLY A 175 1.03 -11.49 15.99
N SER A 176 0.71 -12.62 15.38
CA SER A 176 -0.25 -13.59 15.93
C SER A 176 0.22 -14.32 17.19
N ARG A 177 1.50 -14.18 17.55
CA ARG A 177 2.09 -14.69 18.80
C ARG A 177 2.54 -13.59 19.76
N GLY A 178 2.08 -12.36 19.54
CA GLY A 178 2.37 -11.24 20.42
C GLY A 178 3.69 -10.51 20.10
N PRO A 179 4.09 -9.58 20.97
CA PRO A 179 5.26 -8.73 20.77
C PRO A 179 6.56 -9.40 21.21
N LEU A 180 7.66 -9.11 20.50
CA LEU A 180 9.01 -9.50 20.93
C LEU A 180 9.58 -8.49 21.94
N LEU A 181 9.51 -8.82 23.22
CA LEU A 181 9.91 -7.93 24.33
C LEU A 181 11.38 -8.11 24.75
N ARG A 182 12.26 -8.19 23.75
CA ARG A 182 13.72 -8.18 23.92
C ARG A 182 14.35 -7.54 22.70
N LYS A 183 15.62 -7.16 22.81
CA LYS A 183 16.42 -6.82 21.62
C LYS A 183 16.37 -7.95 20.61
N ALA A 184 16.11 -7.60 19.35
CA ALA A 184 16.27 -8.52 18.23
C ALA A 184 17.77 -8.76 17.98
N THR A 185 18.07 -9.88 17.33
CA THR A 185 19.41 -10.27 16.89
C THR A 185 19.45 -10.32 15.38
N GLY A 186 20.63 -10.25 14.76
CA GLY A 186 20.74 -10.43 13.32
C GLY A 186 20.12 -11.73 12.82
N LEU A 187 20.13 -12.79 13.64
CA LEU A 187 19.47 -14.07 13.34
C LEU A 187 17.94 -13.98 13.33
N ASP A 188 17.34 -13.14 14.18
CA ASP A 188 15.89 -12.93 14.18
C ASP A 188 15.39 -12.32 12.85
N TRP A 189 16.27 -11.59 12.16
CA TRP A 189 16.03 -10.96 10.86
C TRP A 189 16.51 -11.79 9.67
N ALA A 190 17.66 -12.45 9.74
CA ALA A 190 18.24 -13.17 8.60
C ALA A 190 17.64 -14.57 8.38
N GLY A 191 17.01 -15.15 9.41
CA GLY A 191 16.49 -16.51 9.33
C GLY A 191 17.54 -17.61 9.46
N ASP A 192 17.11 -18.84 9.22
CA ASP A 192 17.96 -20.03 9.27
C ASP A 192 19.10 -19.99 8.22
N PRO A 193 20.26 -20.63 8.47
CA PRO A 193 21.37 -20.70 7.51
C PRO A 193 20.99 -21.21 6.12
N ILE A 194 21.56 -20.59 5.08
CA ILE A 194 21.48 -21.04 3.67
C ILE A 194 22.82 -20.98 2.97
N GLU A 195 22.95 -21.82 1.94
CA GLU A 195 24.01 -21.74 0.95
C GLU A 195 23.71 -20.60 -0.03
N ILE A 196 24.49 -19.52 0.03
CA ILE A 196 24.32 -18.36 -0.87
C ILE A 196 25.14 -18.56 -2.14
N GLU A 197 26.45 -18.75 -1.99
CA GLU A 197 27.37 -18.87 -3.12
C GLU A 197 26.95 -19.99 -4.09
N GLY A 198 26.77 -19.63 -5.37
CA GLY A 198 26.43 -20.58 -6.42
C GLY A 198 24.98 -21.07 -6.45
N ARG A 199 24.12 -20.62 -5.51
CA ARG A 199 22.72 -21.09 -5.42
C ARG A 199 21.69 -19.96 -5.38
N PHE A 200 21.84 -18.99 -4.48
CA PHE A 200 20.87 -17.90 -4.31
C PHE A 200 21.49 -16.54 -4.61
N ARG A 201 20.63 -15.59 -4.98
CA ARG A 201 21.00 -14.19 -5.24
C ARG A 201 20.26 -13.32 -4.24
N LEU A 202 20.97 -12.77 -3.26
CA LEU A 202 20.36 -11.94 -2.22
C LEU A 202 20.21 -10.48 -2.68
N GLY A 203 19.08 -9.87 -2.35
CA GLY A 203 18.69 -8.52 -2.80
C GLY A 203 19.65 -7.40 -2.37
N HIS A 204 20.40 -7.61 -1.29
CA HIS A 204 21.35 -6.62 -0.76
C HIS A 204 22.82 -6.91 -1.13
N GLY A 205 23.08 -8.00 -1.89
CA GLY A 205 24.40 -8.32 -2.45
C GLY A 205 25.35 -9.06 -1.50
N GLU A 206 24.83 -9.63 -0.41
CA GLU A 206 25.55 -10.55 0.47
C GLU A 206 26.17 -11.71 -0.31
N ARG A 207 27.38 -12.10 0.07
CA ARG A 207 28.16 -13.18 -0.55
C ARG A 207 28.18 -14.45 0.31
N SER A 208 27.79 -14.33 1.57
CA SER A 208 27.83 -15.40 2.57
C SER A 208 26.71 -15.22 3.59
N TYR A 209 26.39 -16.27 4.33
CA TYR A 209 25.31 -16.21 5.32
C TYR A 209 25.75 -15.36 6.53
N GLU A 210 27.05 -15.31 6.81
CA GLU A 210 27.63 -14.42 7.80
C GLU A 210 27.39 -12.95 7.42
N GLU A 211 27.60 -12.57 6.16
CA GLU A 211 27.27 -11.20 5.69
C GLU A 211 25.77 -10.89 5.81
N MET A 212 24.91 -11.89 5.56
CA MET A 212 23.45 -11.78 5.74
C MET A 212 23.08 -11.53 7.20
N VAL A 213 23.69 -12.24 8.15
CA VAL A 213 23.46 -12.00 9.58
C VAL A 213 24.05 -10.66 10.02
N ASP A 214 25.24 -10.31 9.54
CA ASP A 214 25.94 -9.06 9.86
C ASP A 214 25.21 -7.83 9.33
N HIS A 215 24.48 -7.95 8.22
CA HIS A 215 23.59 -6.93 7.68
C HIS A 215 22.61 -6.43 8.74
N PHE A 216 22.10 -7.35 9.56
CA PHE A 216 21.09 -7.10 10.59
C PHE A 216 21.67 -6.97 12.01
N LYS A 217 23.00 -6.92 12.19
CA LYS A 217 23.61 -6.89 13.53
C LYS A 217 23.19 -5.69 14.38
N ASP A 218 22.89 -4.57 13.73
CA ASP A 218 22.48 -3.31 14.37
C ASP A 218 20.95 -3.17 14.47
N TYR A 219 20.18 -4.15 13.98
CA TYR A 219 18.72 -4.14 13.92
C TYR A 219 18.06 -4.58 15.23
N THR A 220 18.56 -4.06 16.36
CA THR A 220 18.28 -4.67 17.67
C THR A 220 17.11 -4.02 18.41
N ASP A 221 16.90 -2.72 18.21
CA ASP A 221 16.04 -1.90 19.07
C ASP A 221 14.58 -1.93 18.59
N VAL A 222 13.90 -3.04 18.90
CA VAL A 222 12.51 -3.35 18.49
C VAL A 222 11.49 -3.26 19.63
N VAL A 223 11.92 -3.05 20.87
CA VAL A 223 11.02 -2.98 22.04
C VAL A 223 10.37 -1.59 22.11
N GLY A 224 9.11 -1.53 22.51
CA GLY A 224 8.33 -0.29 22.51
C GLY A 224 7.64 -0.05 21.17
N ASP A 225 6.82 1.01 21.12
CA ASP A 225 6.10 1.36 19.90
C ASP A 225 6.99 2.06 18.89
N ASN A 226 6.66 1.90 17.62
CA ASN A 226 7.32 2.50 16.48
C ASN A 226 6.26 2.99 15.51
N PRO A 227 6.40 4.18 14.89
CA PRO A 227 5.35 4.74 14.06
C PRO A 227 5.02 3.89 12.82
N MET A 228 5.88 2.94 12.43
CA MET A 228 5.52 1.93 11.41
C MET A 228 4.29 1.11 11.79
N ASN A 229 4.08 0.87 13.09
CA ASN A 229 2.92 0.13 13.60
C ASN A 229 1.58 0.84 13.29
N LEU A 230 1.58 2.13 12.93
CA LEU A 230 0.39 2.82 12.41
C LEU A 230 -0.22 2.11 11.21
N ALA A 231 0.58 1.39 10.40
CA ALA A 231 0.08 0.59 9.29
C ALA A 231 -0.90 -0.51 9.74
N SER A 232 -0.82 -0.99 10.99
CA SER A 232 -1.75 -1.99 11.54
C SER A 232 -3.22 -1.52 11.60
N THR A 233 -3.44 -0.20 11.60
CA THR A 233 -4.79 0.39 11.64
C THR A 233 -5.61 0.03 10.41
N ILE A 234 -4.98 -0.37 9.30
CA ILE A 234 -5.70 -0.86 8.12
C ILE A 234 -6.45 -2.17 8.39
N LEU A 235 -5.97 -3.00 9.32
CA LEU A 235 -6.67 -4.23 9.71
C LEU A 235 -8.02 -3.89 10.34
N ALA A 236 -8.03 -2.89 11.23
CA ALA A 236 -9.25 -2.38 11.85
C ALA A 236 -10.14 -1.68 10.82
N LEU A 237 -9.58 -0.93 9.86
CA LEU A 237 -10.34 -0.35 8.75
C LEU A 237 -11.06 -1.44 7.94
N ASN A 238 -10.36 -2.49 7.50
CA ASN A 238 -10.97 -3.59 6.77
C ASN A 238 -12.06 -4.31 7.57
N ALA A 239 -11.81 -4.58 8.85
CA ALA A 239 -12.82 -5.19 9.72
C ALA A 239 -14.06 -4.30 9.90
N TYR A 240 -13.87 -2.98 10.00
CA TYR A 240 -14.95 -1.99 10.05
C TYR A 240 -15.74 -1.96 8.74
N MET A 241 -15.09 -1.76 7.59
CA MET A 241 -15.79 -1.58 6.30
C MET A 241 -16.61 -2.81 5.87
N LEU A 242 -16.27 -4.01 6.39
CA LEU A 242 -17.01 -5.25 6.12
C LEU A 242 -18.25 -5.42 7.00
N ASN A 243 -18.28 -4.86 8.22
CA ASN A 243 -19.29 -5.22 9.23
C ASN A 243 -19.83 -4.06 10.10
N HIS A 244 -19.25 -2.87 9.99
CA HIS A 244 -19.62 -1.65 10.72
C HIS A 244 -19.65 -1.80 12.26
N GLU A 245 -18.75 -2.60 12.82
CA GLU A 245 -18.58 -2.68 14.27
C GLU A 245 -17.72 -1.53 14.80
N ASP A 246 -18.34 -0.65 15.59
CA ASP A 246 -17.73 0.61 16.07
C ASP A 246 -16.42 0.40 16.83
N LYS A 247 -16.21 -0.75 17.47
CA LYS A 247 -14.98 -1.06 18.20
C LYS A 247 -13.72 -0.95 17.33
N TYR A 248 -13.81 -1.29 16.05
CA TYR A 248 -12.68 -1.25 15.12
C TYR A 248 -12.27 0.18 14.82
N LYS A 249 -13.26 1.02 14.48
CA LYS A 249 -13.06 2.46 14.26
C LYS A 249 -12.55 3.15 15.54
N ALA A 250 -13.15 2.86 16.69
CA ALA A 250 -12.78 3.46 17.96
C ALA A 250 -11.32 3.15 18.33
N TRP A 251 -10.89 1.89 18.23
CA TRP A 251 -9.50 1.51 18.50
C TRP A 251 -8.52 2.17 17.53
N ALA A 252 -8.82 2.16 16.22
CA ALA A 252 -7.95 2.77 15.22
C ALA A 252 -7.75 4.27 15.50
N LEU A 253 -8.85 5.00 15.73
CA LEU A 253 -8.78 6.44 16.00
C LEU A 253 -8.08 6.75 17.33
N GLU A 254 -8.31 5.98 18.39
CA GLU A 254 -7.58 6.14 19.65
C GLU A 254 -6.06 6.01 19.46
N TYR A 255 -5.65 5.01 18.68
CA TYR A 255 -4.23 4.76 18.43
C TYR A 255 -3.60 5.82 17.53
N ILE A 256 -4.28 6.23 16.44
CA ILE A 256 -3.80 7.27 15.52
C ILE A 256 -3.73 8.63 16.23
N ASP A 257 -4.75 8.99 17.01
CA ASP A 257 -4.78 10.25 17.76
C ASP A 257 -3.62 10.32 18.76
N ALA A 258 -3.28 9.21 19.43
CA ALA A 258 -2.13 9.17 20.32
C ALA A 258 -0.79 9.44 19.58
N TRP A 259 -0.67 9.06 18.30
CA TRP A 259 0.49 9.42 17.48
C TRP A 259 0.49 10.88 17.03
N CYS A 260 -0.68 11.47 16.76
CA CYS A 260 -0.82 12.91 16.56
C CYS A 260 -0.34 13.68 17.81
N ASP A 261 -0.82 13.29 18.99
CA ASP A 261 -0.47 13.93 20.27
C ASP A 261 1.04 13.85 20.53
N ARG A 262 1.65 12.66 20.38
CA ARG A 262 3.10 12.47 20.55
C ARG A 262 3.93 13.26 19.55
N THR A 263 3.45 13.39 18.31
CA THR A 263 4.11 14.23 17.30
C THR A 263 4.10 15.70 17.72
N ALA A 264 2.98 16.19 18.26
CA ALA A 264 2.88 17.55 18.78
C ALA A 264 3.76 17.76 20.04
N GLU A 265 3.73 16.81 20.98
CA GLU A 265 4.56 16.82 22.20
C GLU A 265 6.07 16.81 21.87
N ASN A 266 6.46 16.12 20.80
CA ASN A 266 7.83 16.04 20.31
C ASN A 266 8.21 17.18 19.35
N GLY A 267 7.56 18.35 19.45
CA GLY A 267 7.95 19.55 18.71
C GLY A 267 7.57 19.56 17.22
N GLY A 268 6.60 18.74 16.82
CA GLY A 268 6.10 18.65 15.45
C GLY A 268 6.81 17.61 14.58
N ILE A 269 7.72 16.82 15.13
CA ILE A 269 8.32 15.65 14.47
C ILE A 269 7.86 14.36 15.14
N ILE A 270 7.48 13.38 14.33
CA ILE A 270 7.01 12.09 14.86
C ILE A 270 8.17 11.36 15.56
N PRO A 271 8.04 10.97 16.85
CA PRO A 271 9.05 10.15 17.49
C PRO A 271 9.08 8.74 16.90
N THR A 272 10.21 8.05 16.99
CA THR A 272 10.40 6.71 16.41
C THR A 272 10.52 5.59 17.44
N ASN A 273 10.47 5.95 18.72
CA ASN A 273 10.31 5.00 19.81
C ASN A 273 9.40 5.56 20.90
N ILE A 274 8.44 4.76 21.37
CA ILE A 274 7.67 5.01 22.59
C ILE A 274 7.91 3.84 23.56
N GLY A 275 8.30 4.17 24.79
CA GLY A 275 8.57 3.24 25.88
C GLY A 275 7.37 2.37 26.22
N LEU A 276 7.62 1.21 26.84
CA LEU A 276 6.54 0.37 27.38
C LEU A 276 5.73 1.07 28.49
N ASP A 277 6.26 2.14 29.06
CA ASP A 277 5.61 3.02 30.05
C ASP A 277 4.95 4.26 29.42
N GLY A 278 4.92 4.35 28.08
CA GLY A 278 4.39 5.48 27.33
C GLY A 278 5.36 6.65 27.12
N THR A 279 6.59 6.59 27.66
CA THR A 279 7.56 7.69 27.54
C THR A 279 8.16 7.77 26.14
N ILE A 280 8.24 8.97 25.55
CA ILE A 280 8.93 9.18 24.26
C ILE A 280 10.42 8.79 24.39
N GLY A 281 10.88 7.89 23.52
CA GLY A 281 12.25 7.38 23.51
C GLY A 281 12.59 6.41 24.65
N GLY A 282 11.61 5.92 25.41
CA GLY A 282 11.83 5.17 26.66
C GLY A 282 12.73 3.95 26.51
N GLU A 283 12.50 3.10 25.49
CA GLU A 283 13.34 1.90 25.25
C GLU A 283 14.68 2.24 24.56
N CYS A 284 14.86 3.50 24.17
CA CYS A 284 16.08 4.02 23.55
C CYS A 284 16.82 5.01 24.45
N GLY A 285 16.59 4.96 25.76
CA GLY A 285 17.31 5.79 26.74
C GLY A 285 16.98 7.28 26.64
N GLY A 286 15.76 7.62 26.25
CA GLY A 286 15.29 8.99 26.04
C GLY A 286 15.50 9.52 24.62
N ARG A 287 16.15 8.74 23.73
CA ARG A 287 16.32 9.13 22.32
C ARG A 287 15.01 8.95 21.55
N TRP A 288 14.27 10.05 21.36
CA TRP A 288 13.03 10.07 20.59
C TRP A 288 13.21 9.63 19.14
N TYR A 289 14.42 9.80 18.58
CA TYR A 289 14.85 9.41 17.24
C TYR A 289 15.40 7.99 17.14
N GLY A 290 15.46 7.27 18.26
CA GLY A 290 15.99 5.91 18.34
C GLY A 290 15.02 4.86 17.79
N GLY A 291 15.40 3.60 17.99
CA GLY A 291 14.66 2.44 17.51
C GLY A 291 15.04 2.06 16.08
N ILE A 292 14.65 0.85 15.70
CA ILE A 292 14.83 0.38 14.33
C ILE A 292 14.12 1.26 13.31
N TYR A 293 14.80 1.57 12.21
CA TYR A 293 14.32 2.47 11.16
C TYR A 293 13.93 3.87 11.64
N GLY A 294 14.35 4.24 12.87
CA GLY A 294 14.16 5.57 13.43
C GLY A 294 15.00 6.62 12.73
N TRP A 295 14.83 7.90 13.09
CA TRP A 295 15.57 9.00 12.46
C TRP A 295 17.08 8.89 12.66
N GLY A 296 17.52 8.22 13.73
CA GLY A 296 18.94 7.99 14.04
C GLY A 296 19.52 6.70 13.43
N PHE A 297 18.73 5.94 12.66
CA PHE A 297 19.09 4.57 12.30
C PHE A 297 20.10 4.52 11.15
N THR A 298 21.37 4.45 11.53
CA THR A 298 22.52 4.31 10.62
C THR A 298 23.23 2.99 10.88
N VAL A 299 23.55 2.27 9.80
CA VAL A 299 24.22 0.96 9.86
C VAL A 299 25.42 0.93 8.93
N THR A 300 26.35 0.02 9.18
CA THR A 300 27.49 -0.24 8.28
C THR A 300 27.16 -1.39 7.34
N VAL A 301 27.21 -1.16 6.04
CA VAL A 301 26.99 -2.17 5.01
C VAL A 301 28.14 -3.19 5.05
N PRO A 302 27.88 -4.49 5.30
CA PRO A 302 28.95 -5.46 5.51
C PRO A 302 29.82 -5.69 4.28
N GLN A 303 29.26 -5.56 3.07
CA GLN A 303 29.95 -5.81 1.81
C GLN A 303 30.97 -4.71 1.46
N SER A 304 30.66 -3.45 1.79
CA SER A 304 31.46 -2.28 1.39
C SER A 304 32.13 -1.54 2.55
N GLY A 305 31.60 -1.67 3.77
CA GLY A 305 31.98 -0.86 4.93
C GLY A 305 31.43 0.56 4.90
N GLU A 306 30.62 0.92 3.90
CA GLU A 306 29.98 2.23 3.81
C GLU A 306 28.83 2.35 4.81
N LEU A 307 28.52 3.60 5.18
CA LEU A 307 27.37 3.89 6.01
C LEU A 307 26.09 3.93 5.17
N ALA A 308 25.01 3.37 5.70
CA ALA A 308 23.67 3.48 5.16
C ALA A 308 22.73 4.08 6.20
N HIS A 309 22.07 5.18 5.85
CA HIS A 309 21.05 5.85 6.65
C HIS A 309 19.68 5.27 6.27
N ARG A 310 19.09 4.46 7.14
CA ARG A 310 17.90 3.64 6.84
C ARG A 310 16.71 4.11 7.66
N THR A 311 16.37 5.39 7.57
CA THR A 311 15.31 6.06 8.33
C THR A 311 13.89 5.66 7.86
N TYR A 312 13.60 4.39 7.58
CA TYR A 312 12.40 3.99 6.82
C TYR A 312 11.06 4.09 7.56
N SER A 313 11.04 4.40 8.85
CA SER A 313 9.78 4.46 9.61
C SER A 313 8.78 5.47 9.04
N HIS A 314 9.27 6.57 8.45
CA HIS A 314 8.46 7.58 7.79
C HIS A 314 7.72 7.07 6.53
N ARG A 315 8.19 5.98 5.92
CA ARG A 315 7.58 5.39 4.71
C ARG A 315 6.33 4.55 5.00
N ARG A 316 6.02 4.30 6.29
CA ARG A 316 4.87 3.50 6.72
C ARG A 316 3.96 4.28 7.67
N ALA A 317 4.52 5.17 8.48
CA ALA A 317 3.79 5.98 9.44
C ALA A 317 2.59 6.72 8.82
N ILE A 318 2.79 7.31 7.64
CA ILE A 318 1.77 8.11 6.95
C ILE A 318 0.47 7.34 6.67
N ASN A 319 0.53 6.02 6.49
CA ASN A 319 -0.63 5.20 6.16
C ASN A 319 -1.70 5.26 7.26
N GLY A 320 -1.31 5.33 8.54
CA GLY A 320 -2.27 5.46 9.63
C GLY A 320 -2.98 6.80 9.66
N PHE A 321 -2.31 7.90 9.29
CA PHE A 321 -2.95 9.22 9.17
C PHE A 321 -3.97 9.24 8.03
N GLY A 322 -3.69 8.56 6.92
CA GLY A 322 -4.68 8.36 5.87
C GLY A 322 -5.92 7.57 6.34
N VAL A 323 -5.73 6.53 7.15
CA VAL A 323 -6.85 5.78 7.78
C VAL A 323 -7.68 6.68 8.68
N GLY A 324 -7.03 7.53 9.49
CA GLY A 324 -7.69 8.54 10.31
C GLY A 324 -8.56 9.47 9.47
N LEU A 325 -8.00 10.02 8.40
CA LEU A 325 -8.73 10.87 7.45
C LEU A 325 -9.92 10.14 6.83
N LEU A 326 -9.76 8.88 6.42
CA LEU A 326 -10.84 8.11 5.79
C LEU A 326 -12.03 7.91 6.73
N PHE A 327 -11.78 7.74 8.03
CA PHE A 327 -12.83 7.55 9.03
C PHE A 327 -13.58 8.83 9.41
N THR A 328 -12.94 10.00 9.31
CA THR A 328 -13.43 11.24 9.93
C THR A 328 -13.60 12.40 8.96
N GLY A 329 -12.88 12.41 7.84
CA GLY A 329 -12.70 13.58 6.98
C GLY A 329 -11.87 14.71 7.60
N ASP A 330 -11.27 14.49 8.77
CA ASP A 330 -10.56 15.52 9.53
C ASP A 330 -9.13 15.71 8.99
N GLN A 331 -8.84 16.93 8.53
CA GLN A 331 -7.53 17.29 8.00
C GLN A 331 -6.43 17.31 9.07
N LYS A 332 -6.73 17.23 10.38
CA LYS A 332 -5.70 17.14 11.43
C LYS A 332 -4.69 16.03 11.19
N TYR A 333 -5.11 14.91 10.60
CA TYR A 333 -4.23 13.78 10.29
C TYR A 333 -3.25 14.12 9.16
N VAL A 334 -3.74 14.79 8.12
CA VAL A 334 -2.92 15.27 7.00
C VAL A 334 -1.98 16.38 7.48
N ASP A 335 -2.50 17.28 8.32
CA ASP A 335 -1.76 18.39 8.93
C ASP A 335 -0.62 17.90 9.83
N THR A 336 -0.82 16.79 10.55
CA THR A 336 0.23 16.16 11.36
C THR A 336 1.44 15.79 10.50
N TRP A 337 1.23 15.06 9.38
CA TRP A 337 2.33 14.66 8.51
C TRP A 337 2.92 15.83 7.71
N ARG A 338 2.09 16.77 7.26
CA ARG A 338 2.59 18.00 6.63
C ARG A 338 3.54 18.75 7.57
N GLY A 339 3.20 18.84 8.86
CA GLY A 339 4.05 19.41 9.89
C GLY A 339 5.41 18.72 10.01
N VAL A 340 5.46 17.39 9.91
CA VAL A 340 6.72 16.62 9.90
C VAL A 340 7.59 17.00 8.69
N ILE A 341 6.99 17.03 7.49
CA ILE A 341 7.70 17.43 6.26
C ILE A 341 8.25 18.85 6.39
N ASP A 342 7.44 19.79 6.89
CA ASP A 342 7.84 21.19 7.05
C ASP A 342 8.93 21.35 8.12
N HIS A 343 8.83 20.61 9.22
CA HIS A 343 9.83 20.63 10.28
C HIS A 343 11.19 20.16 9.76
N ILE A 344 11.27 19.00 9.10
CA ILE A 344 12.52 18.49 8.53
C ILE A 344 13.10 19.49 7.54
N ASN A 345 12.28 20.00 6.63
CA ASN A 345 12.73 20.94 5.60
C ASN A 345 13.15 22.31 6.16
N SER A 346 12.63 22.72 7.31
CA SER A 346 13.05 23.96 7.98
C SER A 346 14.48 23.93 8.51
N ASN A 347 15.09 22.74 8.60
CA ASN A 347 16.47 22.54 9.04
C ASN A 347 17.49 22.54 7.88
N ALA A 348 17.06 22.96 6.67
CA ALA A 348 17.96 23.14 5.54
C ALA A 348 19.09 24.14 5.86
N ARG A 349 20.30 23.86 5.37
CA ARG A 349 21.46 24.74 5.58
C ARG A 349 22.39 24.77 4.37
N GLU A 350 23.21 25.80 4.30
CA GLU A 350 24.27 25.92 3.29
C GLU A 350 25.42 24.97 3.60
N ILE A 351 25.74 24.08 2.66
CA ILE A 351 26.88 23.16 2.69
C ILE A 351 27.60 23.28 1.35
N ASP A 352 28.89 23.63 1.39
CA ASP A 352 29.73 23.83 0.20
C ASP A 352 29.15 24.83 -0.84
N GLY A 353 28.36 25.81 -0.36
CA GLY A 353 27.74 26.85 -1.19
C GLY A 353 26.43 26.45 -1.87
N GLU A 354 25.86 25.31 -1.48
CA GLU A 354 24.54 24.85 -1.91
C GLU A 354 23.63 24.63 -0.70
N THR A 355 22.35 24.98 -0.83
CA THR A 355 21.34 24.63 0.16
C THR A 355 21.12 23.11 0.12
N LYS A 356 21.24 22.46 1.27
CA LYS A 356 20.93 21.02 1.45
C LYS A 356 19.85 20.83 2.51
N TRP A 357 19.11 19.73 2.41
CA TRP A 357 18.05 19.34 3.34
C TRP A 357 18.41 18.04 4.05
N PRO A 358 18.13 17.88 5.34
CA PRO A 358 18.48 16.66 6.04
C PRO A 358 17.44 15.56 5.81
N ASN A 359 17.85 14.32 6.02
CA ASN A 359 16.97 13.14 5.91
C ASN A 359 17.11 12.19 7.12
N ALA A 360 17.96 12.54 8.08
CA ALA A 360 18.19 11.80 9.31
C ALA A 360 18.57 12.73 10.48
N TYR A 361 18.35 12.27 11.71
CA TYR A 361 18.63 13.01 12.93
C TYR A 361 19.09 12.08 14.05
N GLY A 362 20.14 12.45 14.78
CA GLY A 362 20.59 11.70 15.95
C GLY A 362 22.06 11.90 16.27
N ASP A 363 22.57 11.10 17.21
CA ASP A 363 23.89 11.21 17.82
C ASP A 363 24.97 10.30 17.19
N TYR A 364 24.70 9.73 15.99
CA TYR A 364 25.61 8.78 15.35
C TYR A 364 27.03 9.32 15.17
N PHE A 365 27.18 10.63 14.93
CA PHE A 365 28.46 11.31 14.76
C PHE A 365 28.98 12.00 16.04
N GLY A 366 28.42 11.66 17.21
CA GLY A 366 28.92 12.03 18.54
C GLY A 366 28.06 13.04 19.31
N GLU A 367 27.39 13.96 18.60
CA GLU A 367 26.42 14.91 19.15
C GLU A 367 25.12 14.84 18.33
N GLU A 368 23.98 15.16 18.94
CA GLU A 368 22.69 15.18 18.26
C GLU A 368 22.64 16.32 17.23
N ASP A 369 22.61 15.97 15.94
CA ASP A 369 22.40 16.92 14.83
C ASP A 369 21.62 16.24 13.70
N TRP A 370 21.17 17.08 12.76
CA TRP A 370 20.69 16.64 11.46
C TRP A 370 21.84 16.18 10.57
N TYR A 371 21.63 15.09 9.84
CA TYR A 371 22.59 14.54 8.89
C TYR A 371 21.87 13.91 7.68
N ASP A 372 22.63 13.20 6.84
CA ASP A 372 22.15 12.65 5.57
C ASP A 372 21.63 13.76 4.63
N TRP A 373 22.49 14.75 4.37
CA TRP A 373 22.17 15.96 3.63
C TRP A 373 21.94 15.69 2.13
N GLN A 374 20.74 16.00 1.66
CA GLN A 374 20.24 15.78 0.29
C GLN A 374 20.20 17.07 -0.54
N ASP A 375 20.27 16.91 -1.86
CA ASP A 375 20.14 18.00 -2.84
C ASP A 375 18.71 18.51 -3.04
N LYS A 376 17.72 17.80 -2.47
CA LYS A 376 16.31 18.09 -2.61
C LYS A 376 15.63 18.11 -1.24
N PRO A 377 14.55 18.89 -1.09
CA PRO A 377 13.72 18.84 0.10
C PRO A 377 13.22 17.43 0.40
N PHE A 378 13.06 17.11 1.68
CA PHE A 378 12.37 15.92 2.15
C PHE A 378 10.94 15.91 1.63
N ASP A 379 10.57 14.84 0.93
CA ASP A 379 9.29 14.71 0.22
C ASP A 379 8.54 13.40 0.54
N SER A 380 9.03 12.59 1.48
CA SER A 380 8.33 11.36 1.86
C SER A 380 6.94 11.67 2.38
N GLY A 381 5.92 11.17 1.68
CA GLY A 381 4.52 11.44 2.02
C GLY A 381 3.95 12.74 1.43
N ALA A 382 4.73 13.51 0.67
CA ALA A 382 4.29 14.78 0.11
C ALA A 382 3.16 14.59 -0.93
N LYS A 383 3.19 13.50 -1.70
CA LYS A 383 2.15 13.19 -2.68
C LYS A 383 0.82 12.84 -2.02
N GLU A 384 0.87 12.05 -0.96
CA GLU A 384 -0.28 11.69 -0.12
C GLU A 384 -0.85 12.93 0.55
N VAL A 385 0.00 13.78 1.15
CA VAL A 385 -0.44 15.04 1.78
C VAL A 385 -1.16 15.95 0.79
N TRP A 386 -0.58 16.16 -0.40
CA TRP A 386 -1.24 16.94 -1.46
C TRP A 386 -2.55 16.29 -1.88
N TYR A 387 -2.55 14.99 -2.15
CA TYR A 387 -3.72 14.29 -2.66
C TYR A 387 -4.87 14.32 -1.64
N TRP A 388 -4.57 14.17 -0.36
CA TRP A 388 -5.57 14.20 0.69
C TRP A 388 -6.09 15.60 0.97
N SER A 389 -5.23 16.62 0.92
CA SER A 389 -5.61 18.01 1.22
C SER A 389 -6.22 18.74 0.04
N MET A 390 -5.84 18.36 -1.19
CA MET A 390 -6.10 19.10 -2.44
C MET A 390 -5.67 20.58 -2.39
N LYS A 391 -4.74 20.93 -1.49
CA LYS A 391 -4.25 22.31 -1.34
C LYS A 391 -3.18 22.62 -2.39
N PRO A 392 -3.27 23.76 -3.11
CA PRO A 392 -2.24 24.17 -4.07
C PRO A 392 -0.85 24.34 -3.48
N GLU A 393 -0.75 24.70 -2.19
CA GLU A 393 0.53 24.82 -1.48
C GLU A 393 1.24 23.48 -1.36
N ASP A 394 0.49 22.39 -1.19
CA ASP A 394 1.05 21.04 -1.09
C ASP A 394 1.51 20.51 -2.45
N ALA A 395 0.82 20.88 -3.53
CA ALA A 395 1.18 20.51 -4.90
C ALA A 395 2.59 20.94 -5.29
N LYS A 396 3.07 22.07 -4.74
CA LYS A 396 4.43 22.61 -5.00
C LYS A 396 5.54 21.61 -4.71
N ARG A 397 5.35 20.71 -3.73
CA ARG A 397 6.35 19.69 -3.35
C ARG A 397 6.46 18.57 -4.39
N ILE A 398 5.45 18.41 -5.24
CA ILE A 398 5.35 17.33 -6.23
C ILE A 398 5.11 17.84 -7.66
N ALA A 399 5.37 19.12 -7.93
CA ALA A 399 5.06 19.77 -9.21
C ALA A 399 5.78 19.15 -10.44
N THR A 400 6.78 18.29 -10.21
CA THR A 400 7.47 17.55 -11.28
C THR A 400 6.87 16.18 -11.56
N ASP A 401 5.92 15.71 -10.75
CA ASP A 401 5.24 14.44 -10.96
C ASP A 401 4.45 14.47 -12.29
N PRO A 402 4.70 13.53 -13.22
CA PRO A 402 4.09 13.55 -14.54
C PRO A 402 2.56 13.47 -14.55
N TRP A 403 1.96 12.80 -13.57
CA TRP A 403 0.50 12.68 -13.45
C TRP A 403 -0.12 13.94 -12.87
N VAL A 404 0.54 14.57 -11.89
CA VAL A 404 0.11 15.88 -11.36
C VAL A 404 0.13 16.92 -12.48
N ARG A 405 1.21 16.99 -13.26
CA ARG A 405 1.28 17.88 -14.44
C ARG A 405 0.22 17.57 -15.48
N TYR A 406 -0.19 16.31 -15.63
CA TYR A 406 -1.30 15.95 -16.51
C TYR A 406 -2.63 16.51 -16.00
N LEU A 407 -2.92 16.37 -14.71
CA LEU A 407 -4.13 16.91 -14.07
C LEU A 407 -4.20 18.45 -14.14
N GLU A 408 -3.04 19.11 -14.18
CA GLU A 408 -2.90 20.57 -14.37
C GLU A 408 -2.94 21.00 -15.85
N GLY A 409 -2.96 20.06 -16.80
CA GLY A 409 -2.98 20.32 -18.25
C GLY A 409 -1.61 20.51 -18.92
N ASP A 410 -0.52 20.42 -18.14
CA ASP A 410 0.87 20.62 -18.58
C ASP A 410 1.58 19.36 -19.10
N ASN A 411 0.83 18.25 -19.23
CA ASN A 411 1.30 16.98 -19.78
C ASN A 411 0.16 16.20 -20.49
N PRO A 412 -0.48 16.75 -21.54
CA PRO A 412 -1.70 16.18 -22.13
C PRO A 412 -1.50 14.80 -22.77
N ASP A 413 -0.28 14.46 -23.20
CA ASP A 413 0.05 13.17 -23.80
C ASP A 413 0.30 12.05 -22.76
N TYR A 414 0.23 12.37 -21.47
CA TYR A 414 0.48 11.43 -20.37
C TYR A 414 -0.34 10.15 -20.45
N PRO A 415 -1.67 10.16 -20.70
CA PRO A 415 -2.46 8.92 -20.68
C PRO A 415 -1.96 7.89 -21.70
N VAL A 416 -1.71 8.34 -22.94
CA VAL A 416 -1.23 7.46 -24.01
C VAL A 416 0.18 6.95 -23.72
N THR A 417 1.09 7.85 -23.32
CA THR A 417 2.50 7.50 -23.07
C THR A 417 2.65 6.55 -21.86
N ALA A 418 1.90 6.77 -20.78
CA ALA A 418 1.92 5.94 -19.59
C ALA A 418 1.32 4.54 -19.85
N LEU A 419 0.21 4.45 -20.58
CA LEU A 419 -0.41 3.16 -20.94
C LEU A 419 0.49 2.34 -21.88
N GLN A 420 1.13 2.99 -22.87
CA GLN A 420 2.09 2.32 -23.75
C GLN A 420 3.32 1.81 -22.97
N SER A 421 3.85 2.63 -22.05
CA SER A 421 4.95 2.23 -21.18
C SER A 421 4.58 1.01 -20.33
N SER A 422 3.37 1.01 -19.76
CA SER A 422 2.85 -0.11 -18.96
C SER A 422 2.71 -1.40 -19.78
N LEU A 423 2.18 -1.33 -21.01
CA LEU A 423 2.16 -2.48 -21.93
C LEU A 423 3.57 -2.97 -22.25
N GLY A 424 4.51 -2.06 -22.48
CA GLY A 424 5.93 -2.39 -22.69
C GLY A 424 6.56 -3.08 -21.49
N ARG A 425 6.17 -2.69 -20.27
CA ARG A 425 6.61 -3.32 -19.02
C ARG A 425 6.07 -4.74 -18.88
N VAL A 426 4.79 -4.97 -19.13
CA VAL A 426 4.20 -6.34 -19.13
C VAL A 426 4.94 -7.25 -20.11
N ARG A 427 5.21 -6.77 -21.33
CA ARG A 427 6.02 -7.53 -22.32
C ARG A 427 7.41 -7.89 -21.78
N ASN A 428 8.10 -6.92 -21.16
CA ASN A 428 9.42 -7.15 -20.59
C ASN A 428 9.39 -8.15 -19.43
N ASP A 429 8.39 -8.08 -18.57
CA ASP A 429 8.24 -8.98 -17.44
C ASP A 429 7.98 -10.42 -17.91
N MET A 430 7.17 -10.61 -18.97
CA MET A 430 6.97 -11.93 -19.59
C MET A 430 8.22 -12.47 -20.28
N GLU A 431 9.03 -11.61 -20.89
CA GLU A 431 10.34 -12.00 -21.44
C GLU A 431 11.31 -12.43 -20.35
N ARG A 432 11.33 -11.72 -19.21
CA ARG A 432 12.15 -12.10 -18.04
C ARG A 432 11.71 -13.43 -17.45
N MET A 433 10.40 -13.65 -17.29
CA MET A 433 9.84 -14.93 -16.86
C MET A 433 10.23 -16.07 -17.80
N ALA A 434 10.11 -15.88 -19.11
CA ALA A 434 10.46 -16.90 -20.09
C ALA A 434 11.97 -17.24 -20.09
N ASN A 435 12.81 -16.30 -19.67
CA ASN A 435 14.26 -16.47 -19.53
C ASN A 435 14.68 -16.90 -18.11
N ASP A 436 13.75 -17.02 -17.16
CA ASP A 436 14.06 -17.53 -15.83
C ASP A 436 14.41 -19.01 -15.94
N THR A 437 15.60 -19.35 -15.46
CA THR A 437 16.16 -20.72 -15.49
C THR A 437 16.26 -21.32 -14.10
N CYS A 438 15.84 -20.60 -13.05
CA CYS A 438 15.84 -21.12 -11.69
C CYS A 438 14.85 -22.28 -11.54
N SER A 439 15.26 -23.31 -10.80
CA SER A 439 14.37 -24.33 -10.29
C SER A 439 13.82 -23.89 -8.92
N PRO A 440 12.74 -24.52 -8.41
CA PRO A 440 12.16 -24.13 -7.12
C PRO A 440 13.17 -24.20 -5.96
N ASP A 441 14.17 -25.08 -6.02
CA ASP A 441 15.21 -25.23 -5.01
C ASP A 441 16.38 -24.25 -5.15
N THR A 442 16.40 -23.41 -6.19
CA THR A 442 17.40 -22.34 -6.41
C THR A 442 16.73 -20.96 -6.51
N ARG A 443 15.52 -20.82 -5.97
CA ARG A 443 14.72 -19.60 -6.00
C ARG A 443 14.36 -19.16 -4.59
N LEU A 444 14.55 -17.87 -4.30
CA LEU A 444 14.04 -17.19 -3.10
C LEU A 444 12.65 -16.62 -3.39
N SER A 445 11.86 -16.29 -2.36
CA SER A 445 10.48 -15.83 -2.58
C SER A 445 10.41 -14.44 -3.24
N ASP A 446 11.48 -13.64 -3.14
CA ASP A 446 11.58 -12.27 -3.67
C ASP A 446 12.07 -12.18 -5.13
N ASP A 447 12.76 -13.21 -5.63
CA ASP A 447 13.45 -13.25 -6.94
C ASP A 447 12.59 -12.74 -8.12
N MET A 448 11.28 -12.98 -8.06
CA MET A 448 10.32 -12.68 -9.12
C MET A 448 9.35 -11.53 -8.77
N ASN A 449 9.43 -10.93 -7.58
CA ASN A 449 8.58 -9.80 -7.19
C ASN A 449 8.68 -8.65 -8.20
N GLY A 450 9.89 -8.41 -8.73
CA GLY A 450 10.14 -7.40 -9.76
C GLY A 450 9.39 -7.62 -11.09
N ILE A 451 8.98 -8.87 -11.38
CA ILE A 451 8.29 -9.27 -12.62
C ILE A 451 6.83 -9.68 -12.42
N ASN A 452 6.25 -9.47 -11.22
CA ASN A 452 4.81 -9.65 -11.00
C ASN A 452 4.02 -8.82 -12.04
N PRO A 453 3.13 -9.44 -12.85
CA PRO A 453 2.52 -8.80 -14.01
C PRO A 453 1.46 -7.73 -13.71
N ALA A 454 0.95 -7.64 -12.48
CA ALA A 454 -0.07 -6.66 -12.11
C ALA A 454 0.53 -5.27 -11.78
N LYS A 455 0.74 -4.46 -12.82
CA LYS A 455 1.25 -3.08 -12.78
C LYS A 455 0.08 -2.07 -12.87
N ILE A 456 -0.56 -1.83 -11.74
CA ILE A 456 -1.84 -1.08 -11.67
C ILE A 456 -1.70 0.43 -11.50
N ASP A 457 -0.50 0.97 -11.24
CA ASP A 457 -0.30 2.38 -10.87
C ASP A 457 -0.88 3.37 -11.90
N THR A 458 -0.59 3.15 -13.19
CA THR A 458 -1.13 3.97 -14.28
C THR A 458 -2.65 3.85 -14.38
N LEU A 459 -3.21 2.67 -14.15
CA LEU A 459 -4.67 2.48 -14.17
C LEU A 459 -5.33 3.14 -12.95
N ASN A 460 -4.74 3.07 -11.76
CA ASN A 460 -5.23 3.80 -10.58
C ASN A 460 -5.29 5.31 -10.85
N GLN A 461 -4.22 5.85 -11.44
CA GLN A 461 -4.12 7.27 -11.74
C GLN A 461 -5.11 7.72 -12.81
N LEU A 462 -5.16 7.01 -13.93
CA LEU A 462 -5.95 7.40 -15.10
C LEU A 462 -7.42 7.02 -14.98
N MET A 463 -7.75 5.85 -14.41
CA MET A 463 -9.14 5.42 -14.31
C MET A 463 -9.81 5.98 -13.05
N LEU A 464 -9.11 6.00 -11.91
CA LEU A 464 -9.74 6.29 -10.63
C LEU A 464 -9.48 7.72 -10.12
N GLY A 465 -8.54 8.43 -10.76
CA GLY A 465 -7.99 9.66 -10.20
C GLY A 465 -7.39 9.40 -8.83
N GLY A 466 -6.74 8.25 -8.65
CA GLY A 466 -6.32 7.71 -7.36
C GLY A 466 -4.82 7.50 -7.23
N LEU A 467 -4.38 7.38 -5.98
CA LEU A 467 -2.99 7.08 -5.67
C LEU A 467 -2.65 5.61 -6.00
N PRO A 468 -1.46 5.35 -6.55
CA PRO A 468 -0.89 4.01 -6.54
C PRO A 468 -0.85 3.45 -5.11
N THR A 469 -1.29 2.21 -4.93
CA THR A 469 -1.31 1.56 -3.61
C THR A 469 0.05 1.01 -3.21
N GLY A 470 0.94 0.81 -4.18
CA GLY A 470 2.31 0.36 -3.97
C GLY A 470 2.42 -0.98 -3.23
N ARG A 471 3.59 -1.18 -2.62
CA ARG A 471 3.98 -2.36 -1.84
C ARG A 471 4.17 -1.93 -0.39
N VAL A 472 3.08 -1.53 0.26
CA VAL A 472 3.14 -0.91 1.61
C VAL A 472 1.94 -1.26 2.49
N GLY A 473 0.96 -2.01 1.98
CA GLY A 473 -0.26 -2.32 2.70
C GLY A 473 -1.19 -1.13 2.94
N SER A 474 -1.22 -0.15 2.04
CA SER A 474 -2.10 1.05 2.14
C SER A 474 -3.51 0.77 1.60
N PRO A 475 -4.58 1.40 2.14
CA PRO A 475 -5.88 1.34 1.49
C PRO A 475 -5.86 2.15 0.18
N LEU A 476 -6.80 1.88 -0.72
CA LEU A 476 -6.98 2.70 -1.91
C LEU A 476 -7.56 4.08 -1.56
N TYR A 477 -6.95 5.15 -2.08
CA TYR A 477 -7.53 6.49 -2.10
C TYR A 477 -7.77 6.90 -3.56
N CYS A 478 -9.02 7.14 -3.94
CA CYS A 478 -9.41 7.54 -5.29
C CYS A 478 -10.61 8.50 -5.29
N HIS A 479 -10.80 9.27 -6.36
CA HIS A 479 -11.99 10.13 -6.49
C HIS A 479 -13.20 9.33 -6.92
N VAL A 480 -12.99 8.35 -7.81
CA VAL A 480 -14.04 7.48 -8.33
C VAL A 480 -13.58 6.04 -8.45
N ARG A 481 -14.53 5.10 -8.39
CA ARG A 481 -14.34 3.71 -8.85
C ARG A 481 -15.57 3.21 -9.61
N TYR A 482 -15.44 2.04 -10.23
CA TYR A 482 -16.44 1.52 -11.17
C TYR A 482 -16.94 0.13 -10.78
N PHE A 483 -18.17 -0.15 -11.20
CA PHE A 483 -18.74 -1.49 -11.16
C PHE A 483 -19.46 -1.85 -12.45
N ASP A 484 -19.49 -3.15 -12.73
CA ASP A 484 -20.29 -3.76 -13.77
C ASP A 484 -21.61 -4.29 -13.17
N PRO A 485 -22.73 -3.57 -13.34
CA PRO A 485 -24.04 -4.00 -12.83
C PRO A 485 -24.62 -5.17 -13.61
N GLU A 486 -24.18 -5.44 -14.84
CA GLU A 486 -24.69 -6.55 -15.65
C GLU A 486 -24.09 -7.87 -15.17
N LYS A 487 -22.76 -7.89 -14.94
CA LYS A 487 -22.06 -9.04 -14.35
C LYS A 487 -22.11 -9.07 -12.81
N ARG A 488 -22.60 -7.99 -12.17
CA ARG A 488 -22.59 -7.78 -10.70
C ARG A 488 -21.20 -8.06 -10.11
N ARG A 489 -20.19 -7.34 -10.62
CA ARG A 489 -18.79 -7.43 -10.15
C ARG A 489 -18.14 -6.05 -10.01
N ALA A 490 -17.06 -5.99 -9.24
CA ALA A 490 -16.19 -4.83 -9.19
C ALA A 490 -15.47 -4.60 -10.52
N GLY A 491 -15.13 -3.34 -10.79
CA GLY A 491 -14.39 -2.96 -11.99
C GLY A 491 -15.28 -2.43 -13.10
N ILE A 492 -14.63 -1.79 -14.07
CA ILE A 492 -15.32 -1.20 -15.21
C ILE A 492 -15.85 -2.32 -16.13
N PRO A 493 -17.06 -2.19 -16.71
CA PRO A 493 -17.61 -3.20 -17.61
C PRO A 493 -16.71 -3.50 -18.79
N GLU A 494 -16.94 -4.67 -19.39
CA GLU A 494 -16.36 -5.01 -20.68
C GLU A 494 -16.70 -3.95 -21.73
N ASP A 495 -15.73 -3.62 -22.58
CA ASP A 495 -15.81 -2.57 -23.61
C ASP A 495 -15.96 -1.12 -23.10
N VAL A 496 -16.00 -0.88 -21.79
CA VAL A 496 -16.01 0.49 -21.25
C VAL A 496 -14.61 0.89 -20.81
N ALA A 497 -14.19 2.10 -21.19
CA ALA A 497 -12.95 2.73 -20.74
C ALA A 497 -13.25 4.05 -19.99
N ALA A 498 -12.39 4.42 -19.05
CA ALA A 498 -12.55 5.62 -18.24
C ALA A 498 -11.24 6.39 -18.05
N LEU A 499 -11.28 7.70 -18.29
CA LEU A 499 -10.13 8.58 -18.09
C LEU A 499 -10.51 9.76 -17.20
N VAL A 500 -9.93 9.85 -16.00
CA VAL A 500 -9.97 11.02 -15.12
C VAL A 500 -8.99 12.06 -15.65
N GLU A 501 -9.51 13.23 -15.94
CA GLU A 501 -8.79 14.33 -16.57
C GLU A 501 -8.44 15.44 -15.57
N ASN A 502 -9.21 15.58 -14.49
CA ASN A 502 -8.97 16.58 -13.47
C ASN A 502 -9.59 16.15 -12.12
N ILE A 503 -8.95 16.54 -11.01
CA ILE A 503 -9.42 16.32 -9.63
C ILE A 503 -9.21 17.60 -8.80
N SER A 504 -10.14 17.88 -7.90
CA SER A 504 -10.05 18.92 -6.87
C SER A 504 -10.64 18.42 -5.53
N ASP A 505 -10.71 19.30 -4.53
CA ASP A 505 -11.34 18.95 -3.24
C ASP A 505 -12.85 18.66 -3.35
N ASP A 506 -13.50 19.17 -4.39
CA ASP A 506 -14.95 19.16 -4.53
C ASP A 506 -15.43 18.70 -5.91
N GLU A 507 -14.53 18.34 -6.83
CA GLU A 507 -14.88 17.96 -8.20
C GLU A 507 -13.95 16.89 -8.78
N VAL A 508 -14.48 16.11 -9.71
CA VAL A 508 -13.71 15.22 -10.59
C VAL A 508 -14.28 15.31 -12.00
N THR A 509 -13.41 15.43 -13.00
CA THR A 509 -13.77 15.35 -14.42
C THR A 509 -13.25 14.05 -14.99
N LEU A 510 -14.13 13.29 -15.64
CA LEU A 510 -13.78 12.03 -16.31
C LEU A 510 -14.45 11.88 -17.67
N THR A 511 -13.81 11.19 -18.59
CA THR A 511 -14.42 10.74 -19.85
C THR A 511 -14.72 9.25 -19.78
N LEU A 512 -15.96 8.87 -20.10
CA LEU A 512 -16.39 7.47 -20.25
C LEU A 512 -16.66 7.16 -21.73
N VAL A 513 -16.20 6.01 -22.20
CA VAL A 513 -16.38 5.58 -23.59
C VAL A 513 -16.77 4.11 -23.65
N ASN A 514 -17.85 3.80 -24.38
CA ASN A 514 -18.16 2.44 -24.80
C ASN A 514 -17.53 2.18 -26.17
N VAL A 515 -16.50 1.33 -26.23
CA VAL A 515 -15.80 1.01 -27.48
C VAL A 515 -16.53 -0.04 -28.33
N ASN A 516 -17.61 -0.63 -27.82
CA ASN A 516 -18.44 -1.59 -28.56
C ASN A 516 -19.45 -0.86 -29.45
N PRO A 517 -19.41 -1.04 -30.78
CA PRO A 517 -20.32 -0.35 -31.71
C PRO A 517 -21.68 -1.04 -31.87
N VAL A 518 -21.90 -2.18 -31.22
CA VAL A 518 -23.12 -3.00 -31.35
C VAL A 518 -23.98 -2.93 -30.10
N ASP A 519 -23.38 -3.12 -28.92
CA ASP A 519 -24.10 -3.25 -27.66
C ASP A 519 -23.92 -2.01 -26.78
N ALA A 520 -25.00 -1.63 -26.08
CA ALA A 520 -24.92 -0.66 -25.02
C ALA A 520 -24.24 -1.27 -23.79
N ARG A 521 -23.64 -0.41 -22.95
CA ARG A 521 -23.04 -0.81 -21.68
C ARG A 521 -23.57 0.08 -20.57
N THR A 522 -23.77 -0.50 -19.39
CA THR A 522 -24.09 0.25 -18.17
C THR A 522 -22.93 0.13 -17.20
N VAL A 523 -22.47 1.25 -16.64
CA VAL A 523 -21.45 1.30 -15.59
C VAL A 523 -22.01 2.03 -14.38
N ILE A 524 -21.68 1.58 -13.17
CA ILE A 524 -21.92 2.36 -11.95
C ILE A 524 -20.63 3.10 -11.62
N VAL A 525 -20.72 4.42 -11.47
CA VAL A 525 -19.64 5.28 -10.97
C VAL A 525 -19.91 5.54 -9.50
N GLN A 526 -18.96 5.23 -8.63
CA GLN A 526 -19.01 5.49 -7.20
C GLN A 526 -17.97 6.56 -6.83
N GLY A 527 -18.34 7.52 -5.98
CA GLY A 527 -17.41 8.47 -5.37
C GLY A 527 -16.61 7.79 -4.25
N GLY A 528 -15.29 7.95 -4.28
CA GLY A 528 -14.38 7.30 -3.33
C GLY A 528 -14.22 5.79 -3.56
N ALA A 529 -13.20 5.20 -2.93
CA ALA A 529 -12.93 3.76 -3.02
C ALA A 529 -13.95 2.91 -2.25
N TYR A 530 -14.55 3.50 -1.22
CA TYR A 530 -15.37 2.88 -0.18
C TYR A 530 -16.70 3.63 0.04
N ALA A 531 -17.20 4.30 -1.00
CA ALA A 531 -18.43 5.10 -1.00
C ALA A 531 -18.41 6.28 0.00
N GLU A 532 -17.22 6.64 0.48
CA GLU A 532 -16.96 7.67 1.46
C GLU A 532 -17.18 9.08 0.90
N HIS A 533 -17.24 9.25 -0.43
CA HIS A 533 -17.59 10.52 -1.08
C HIS A 533 -19.05 10.50 -1.53
N GLU A 534 -19.74 11.61 -1.35
CA GLU A 534 -21.07 11.84 -1.94
C GLU A 534 -20.91 12.51 -3.30
N ILE A 535 -21.53 11.97 -4.34
CA ILE A 535 -21.70 12.66 -5.62
C ILE A 535 -22.93 13.57 -5.48
N VAL A 536 -22.70 14.87 -5.47
CA VAL A 536 -23.76 15.86 -5.29
C VAL A 536 -24.47 16.08 -6.63
N LYS A 537 -23.72 16.40 -7.69
CA LYS A 537 -24.25 16.63 -9.04
C LYS A 537 -23.38 15.99 -10.11
N ALA A 538 -24.00 15.65 -11.23
CA ALA A 538 -23.34 15.30 -12.47
C ALA A 538 -23.65 16.35 -13.55
N TYR A 539 -22.64 16.69 -14.32
CA TYR A 539 -22.70 17.64 -15.43
C TYR A 539 -22.33 16.89 -16.71
N LEU A 540 -23.23 16.94 -17.69
CA LEU A 540 -23.06 16.36 -19.01
C LEU A 540 -23.48 17.41 -20.03
N ASP A 541 -22.52 17.95 -20.78
CA ASP A 541 -22.74 19.12 -21.63
C ASP A 541 -23.39 20.28 -20.85
N ASP A 542 -24.53 20.81 -21.32
CA ASP A 542 -25.30 21.85 -20.63
C ASP A 542 -26.28 21.30 -19.57
N GLN A 543 -26.34 19.97 -19.38
CA GLN A 543 -27.25 19.34 -18.43
C GLN A 543 -26.63 19.21 -17.05
N VAL A 544 -27.40 19.61 -16.04
CA VAL A 544 -27.08 19.43 -14.61
C VAL A 544 -28.06 18.46 -13.99
N MET A 545 -27.54 17.44 -13.33
CA MET A 545 -28.27 16.33 -12.75
C MET A 545 -27.97 16.23 -11.26
N GLU A 546 -28.99 16.34 -10.41
CA GLU A 546 -28.83 16.10 -8.96
C GLU A 546 -28.69 14.60 -8.71
N VAL A 547 -27.63 14.20 -8.02
CA VAL A 547 -27.35 12.80 -7.69
C VAL A 547 -27.63 12.53 -6.21
N SER A 548 -27.01 13.30 -5.31
CA SER A 548 -27.15 13.19 -3.84
C SER A 548 -27.03 11.76 -3.31
N ASP A 549 -26.05 11.02 -3.83
CA ASP A 549 -25.77 9.63 -3.48
C ASP A 549 -24.26 9.39 -3.65
N SER A 550 -23.71 8.38 -3.01
CA SER A 550 -22.34 7.91 -3.22
C SER A 550 -22.07 7.38 -4.63
N LYS A 551 -23.12 7.16 -5.44
CA LYS A 551 -23.03 6.50 -6.74
C LYS A 551 -24.07 6.98 -7.73
N CYS A 552 -23.75 6.89 -9.02
CA CYS A 552 -24.71 7.06 -10.12
C CYS A 552 -24.49 5.99 -11.20
N SER A 553 -25.56 5.62 -11.90
CA SER A 553 -25.48 4.73 -13.05
C SER A 553 -25.31 5.56 -14.32
N VAL A 554 -24.46 5.11 -15.24
CA VAL A 554 -24.26 5.71 -16.55
C VAL A 554 -24.50 4.62 -17.60
N ARG A 555 -25.42 4.87 -18.53
CA ARG A 555 -25.69 4.00 -19.67
C ARG A 555 -25.13 4.63 -20.94
N LEU A 556 -24.16 3.97 -21.54
CA LEU A 556 -23.50 4.35 -22.78
C LEU A 556 -24.13 3.56 -23.93
N ALA A 557 -24.66 4.26 -24.94
CA ALA A 557 -25.11 3.63 -26.18
C ALA A 557 -23.93 3.02 -26.96
N PRO A 558 -24.17 2.17 -27.97
CA PRO A 558 -23.11 1.56 -28.75
C PRO A 558 -22.23 2.62 -29.44
N GLY A 559 -20.91 2.55 -29.24
CA GLY A 559 -19.95 3.49 -29.83
C GLY A 559 -20.08 4.93 -29.34
N CYS A 560 -20.61 5.13 -28.14
CA CYS A 560 -20.85 6.44 -27.55
C CYS A 560 -19.93 6.71 -26.35
N GLY A 561 -19.68 7.99 -26.08
CA GLY A 561 -18.88 8.44 -24.96
C GLY A 561 -19.08 9.92 -24.71
N ALA A 562 -18.75 10.37 -23.50
CA ALA A 562 -18.80 11.78 -23.13
C ALA A 562 -17.91 12.07 -21.92
N GLN A 563 -17.53 13.35 -21.80
CA GLN A 563 -16.96 13.88 -20.58
C GLN A 563 -18.09 14.14 -19.57
N LEU A 564 -17.87 13.71 -18.35
CA LEU A 564 -18.69 13.94 -17.18
C LEU A 564 -17.87 14.70 -16.16
N LYS A 565 -18.44 15.79 -15.66
CA LYS A 565 -17.94 16.44 -14.46
C LYS A 565 -18.85 16.08 -13.29
N LEU A 566 -18.28 15.67 -12.16
CA LEU A 566 -19.01 15.33 -10.95
C LEU A 566 -18.59 16.30 -9.85
N SER A 567 -19.55 16.92 -9.18
CA SER A 567 -19.28 17.59 -7.92
C SER A 567 -19.41 16.61 -6.76
N LEU A 568 -18.47 16.68 -5.84
CA LEU A 568 -18.27 15.76 -4.75
C LEU A 568 -18.33 16.50 -3.42
N LYS A 569 -18.82 15.80 -2.39
CA LYS A 569 -18.47 16.09 -1.01
C LYS A 569 -17.59 14.95 -0.52
N ARG A 570 -16.29 15.20 -0.40
CA ARG A 570 -15.31 14.20 0.06
C ARG A 570 -15.55 13.86 1.53
N PHE A 571 -15.31 12.60 1.88
CA PHE A 571 -15.46 12.04 3.23
C PHE A 571 -16.83 12.32 3.89
N ALA A 572 -17.90 12.40 3.09
CA ALA A 572 -19.26 12.66 3.54
C ALA A 572 -19.87 11.46 4.29
N ASN A 573 -19.46 10.25 3.93
CA ASN A 573 -20.03 9.00 4.44
C ASN A 573 -18.97 8.19 5.19
N GLN A 574 -19.43 7.28 6.04
CA GLN A 574 -18.54 6.26 6.60
C GLN A 574 -18.12 5.27 5.51
N PRO A 575 -16.83 4.85 5.48
CA PRO A 575 -16.34 3.97 4.44
C PRO A 575 -16.98 2.58 4.57
N VAL A 576 -17.42 2.02 3.45
CA VAL A 576 -18.04 0.69 3.32
C VAL A 576 -17.42 -0.08 2.15
N LEU A 577 -17.37 -1.41 2.26
CA LEU A 577 -16.97 -2.27 1.15
C LEU A 577 -18.15 -2.81 0.34
N GLU A 578 -19.38 -2.51 0.76
CA GLU A 578 -20.60 -3.01 0.13
C GLU A 578 -20.69 -2.64 -1.36
N PHE A 579 -21.14 -3.61 -2.15
CA PHE A 579 -21.37 -3.43 -3.58
C PHE A 579 -22.74 -2.79 -3.84
N PRO A 580 -22.93 -2.12 -4.98
CA PRO A 580 -24.06 -1.22 -5.14
C PRO A 580 -25.44 -1.86 -5.40
N TRP A 581 -25.64 -3.18 -5.17
CA TRP A 581 -26.83 -3.95 -5.58
C TRP A 581 -27.37 -4.98 -4.59
#